data_AF-A0A822ES86-F1
#
_entry.id   AF-A0A822ES86-F1
#
_cell.length_a   1.000
_cell.length_b   1.000
_cell.length_c   1.000
_cell.angle_alpha   90.00
_cell.angle_beta   90.00
_cell.angle_gamma   90.00
#
_symmetry.space_group_name_H-M   'P 1'
#
loop_
_entity.id
_entity.type
_entity.pdbx_description
1 polymer ?
#
loop_
_entity_poly.entity_id
_entity_poly.type
_entity_poly.pdbx_seq_one_letter_code
_entity_poly.pdbx_strand_id
1 'polypeptide(L)'
;MATAMLTGAASRFLDASEEPNQTLLPIKGYENEPLLPLEEAVKPLDGLVADLDDMVDIAKRNCKKPNDGLTPNESAAIHLYTMQWDDPHKSLYAMLNSTLRSERRAPLKPWYRYLKLILT
;
A
#
# COMPACT_ATOMS: atom_id res chain seq x y z
N MET A 1 1.59 6.98 -29.90
CA MET A 1 0.35 7.71 -29.49
C MET A 1 0.65 8.42 -28.19
N ALA A 2 0.24 9.68 -28.05
CA ALA A 2 0.49 10.44 -26.81
C ALA A 2 -0.52 10.01 -25.75
N THR A 3 -0.05 9.39 -24.66
CA THR A 3 -0.85 9.11 -23.48
C THR A 3 -1.19 10.43 -22.82
N ALA A 4 -2.48 10.77 -22.72
CA ALA A 4 -2.92 11.94 -21.99
C ALA A 4 -2.62 11.72 -20.50
N MET A 5 -1.85 12.64 -19.90
CA MET A 5 -1.60 12.63 -18.46
C MET A 5 -2.91 12.93 -17.73
N LEU A 6 -3.46 11.93 -17.04
CA LEU A 6 -4.63 12.13 -16.19
C LEU A 6 -4.23 13.01 -15.00
N THR A 7 -5.04 14.03 -14.70
CA THR A 7 -4.86 14.89 -13.53
C THR A 7 -6.08 14.81 -12.60
N GLY A 8 -5.85 15.02 -11.30
CA GLY A 8 -6.92 15.01 -10.29
C GLY A 8 -7.47 13.61 -9.96
N ALA A 9 -8.74 13.52 -9.54
CA ALA A 9 -9.34 12.26 -9.08
C ALA A 9 -9.30 11.13 -10.14
N ALA A 10 -9.25 11.46 -11.43
CA ALA A 10 -9.20 10.48 -12.51
C ALA A 10 -7.90 9.67 -12.53
N SER A 11 -6.74 10.28 -12.22
CA SER A 11 -5.47 9.53 -12.13
C SER A 11 -5.42 8.56 -10.95
N ARG A 12 -6.30 8.74 -9.95
CA ARG A 12 -6.40 7.83 -8.80
C ARG A 12 -6.99 6.46 -9.17
N PHE A 13 -7.83 6.40 -10.20
CA PHE A 13 -8.63 5.20 -10.50
C PHE A 13 -8.39 4.60 -11.89
N LEU A 14 -7.64 5.28 -12.77
CA LEU A 14 -7.52 4.92 -14.19
C LEU A 14 -6.07 4.61 -14.60
N ASP A 15 -5.25 4.12 -13.69
CA ASP A 15 -3.85 3.71 -13.98
C ASP A 15 -3.73 2.30 -14.58
N ALA A 16 -4.85 1.69 -14.99
CA ALA A 16 -4.88 0.39 -15.65
C ALA A 16 -4.05 0.34 -16.95
N SER A 17 -3.80 1.50 -17.58
CA SER A 17 -2.89 1.59 -18.74
C SER A 17 -1.43 1.30 -18.39
N GLU A 18 -1.06 1.45 -17.11
CA GLU A 18 0.30 1.21 -16.60
C GLU A 18 0.51 -0.24 -16.15
N GLU A 19 -0.51 -1.08 -16.24
CA GLU A 19 -0.38 -2.51 -15.96
C GLU A 19 0.51 -3.19 -17.02
N PRO A 20 1.50 -3.99 -16.61
CA PRO A 20 2.34 -4.70 -17.56
C PRO A 20 1.50 -5.70 -18.35
N ASN A 21 1.71 -5.75 -19.67
CA ASN A 21 1.04 -6.71 -20.56
C ASN A 21 1.67 -8.12 -20.49
N GLN A 22 2.05 -8.53 -19.27
CA GLN A 22 2.70 -9.80 -18.96
C GLN A 22 2.12 -10.36 -17.66
N THR A 23 1.86 -11.66 -17.63
CA THR A 23 1.45 -12.34 -16.40
C THR A 23 2.66 -12.51 -15.49
N LEU A 24 2.71 -11.75 -14.40
CA LEU A 24 3.74 -11.92 -13.39
C LEU A 24 3.42 -13.12 -12.49
N LEU A 25 4.46 -13.82 -12.03
CA LEU A 25 4.29 -14.90 -11.07
C LEU A 25 3.71 -14.37 -9.74
N PRO A 26 2.91 -15.19 -9.03
CA PRO A 26 2.43 -14.85 -7.69
C PRO A 26 3.55 -14.43 -6.76
N ILE A 27 3.26 -13.46 -5.90
CA ILE A 27 4.17 -13.01 -4.86
C ILE A 27 4.28 -14.11 -3.81
N LYS A 28 5.51 -14.42 -3.40
CA LYS A 28 5.84 -15.41 -2.38
C LYS A 28 6.72 -14.77 -1.31
N GLY A 29 6.76 -15.37 -0.13
CA GLY A 29 7.56 -14.94 1.00
C GLY A 29 6.79 -14.13 2.04
N TYR A 30 5.85 -13.27 1.62
CA TYR A 30 5.06 -12.46 2.55
C TYR A 30 4.18 -13.32 3.47
N GLU A 31 3.72 -14.48 3.00
CA GLU A 31 2.91 -15.42 3.75
C GLU A 31 3.62 -15.94 5.02
N ASN A 32 4.97 -15.95 5.00
CA ASN A 32 5.83 -16.41 6.08
C ASN A 32 6.17 -15.31 7.09
N GLU A 33 5.83 -14.04 6.82
CA GLU A 33 5.98 -12.97 7.80
C GLU A 33 4.98 -13.18 8.95
N PRO A 34 5.35 -12.81 10.20
CA PRO A 34 4.41 -12.81 11.30
C PRO A 34 3.31 -11.76 11.07
N LEU A 35 2.11 -12.04 11.57
CA LEU A 35 1.06 -11.02 11.65
C LEU A 35 1.44 -10.03 12.75
N LEU A 36 1.65 -8.76 12.38
CA LEU A 36 2.14 -7.71 13.27
C LEU A 36 1.13 -6.56 13.37
N PRO A 37 1.17 -5.78 14.47
CA PRO A 37 0.50 -4.48 14.52
C PRO A 37 0.95 -3.56 13.37
N LEU A 38 0.09 -2.62 12.97
CA LEU A 38 0.32 -1.78 11.79
C LEU A 38 1.68 -1.06 11.83
N GLU A 39 2.06 -0.52 12.98
CA GLU A 39 3.30 0.25 13.19
C GLU A 39 4.54 -0.60 12.92
N GLU A 40 4.55 -1.86 13.38
CA GLU A 40 5.67 -2.78 13.13
C GLU A 40 5.63 -3.36 11.71
N ALA A 41 4.43 -3.45 11.12
CA ALA A 41 4.25 -3.92 9.75
C ALA A 41 4.78 -2.92 8.72
N VAL A 42 4.69 -1.61 8.99
CA VAL A 42 5.17 -0.56 8.08
C VAL A 42 6.62 -0.15 8.31
N LYS A 43 7.22 -0.48 9.45
CA LYS A 43 8.60 -0.11 9.81
C LYS A 43 9.68 -0.35 8.73
N PRO A 44 9.64 -1.43 7.92
CA PRO A 44 10.62 -1.58 6.82
C PRO A 44 10.48 -0.54 5.69
N LEU A 45 9.38 0.23 5.69
CA LEU A 45 9.08 1.30 4.73
C LEU A 45 9.55 2.68 5.22
N ASP A 46 10.14 2.77 6.43
CA ASP A 46 10.69 4.01 6.97
C ASP A 46 11.73 4.60 6.00
N GLY A 47 11.56 5.86 5.64
CA GLY A 47 12.40 6.56 4.66
C GLY A 47 12.16 6.16 3.20
N LEU A 48 11.36 5.13 2.92
CA LEU A 48 10.85 4.81 1.58
C LEU A 48 9.55 5.57 1.30
N VAL A 49 8.62 5.59 2.25
CA VAL A 49 7.34 6.29 2.14
C VAL A 49 7.38 7.56 2.97
N ALA A 50 7.08 8.70 2.36
CA ALA A 50 7.04 9.99 3.05
C ALA A 50 5.83 10.08 3.99
N ASP A 51 6.00 10.80 5.10
CA ASP A 51 4.97 11.09 6.10
C ASP A 51 4.29 9.84 6.69
N LEU A 52 4.98 8.69 6.65
CA LEU A 52 4.41 7.39 6.99
C LEU A 52 3.83 7.34 8.41
N ASP A 53 4.56 7.86 9.40
CA ASP A 53 4.14 7.85 10.81
C ASP A 53 2.83 8.63 11.02
N ASP A 54 2.75 9.85 10.49
CA ASP A 54 1.55 10.69 10.60
C ASP A 54 0.34 10.01 9.94
N MET A 55 0.57 9.36 8.80
CA MET A 55 -0.48 8.68 8.05
C MET A 55 -0.95 7.40 8.74
N VAL A 56 -0.04 6.65 9.36
CA VAL A 56 -0.39 5.51 10.22
C VAL A 56 -1.24 5.96 11.40
N ASP A 57 -0.88 7.08 12.03
CA ASP A 57 -1.63 7.64 13.15
C ASP A 57 -3.03 8.12 12.76
N ILE A 58 -3.18 8.72 11.57
CA ILE A 58 -4.50 9.06 11.00
C ILE A 58 -5.33 7.79 10.80
N ALA A 59 -4.76 6.78 10.13
CA ALA A 59 -5.46 5.54 9.82
C ALA A 59 -5.94 4.82 11.09
N LYS A 60 -5.07 4.69 12.10
CA LYS A 60 -5.43 4.08 13.39
C LYS A 60 -6.52 4.85 14.13
N ARG A 61 -6.49 6.19 14.09
CA ARG A 61 -7.52 7.01 14.73
C ARG A 61 -8.89 6.80 14.10
N ASN A 62 -8.95 6.60 12.79
CA ASN A 62 -10.19 6.36 12.05
C ASN A 62 -10.73 4.93 12.22
N CYS A 63 -9.88 3.97 12.63
CA CYS A 63 -10.21 2.54 12.66
C CYS A 63 -10.18 1.92 14.07
N LYS A 64 -10.44 2.69 15.13
CA LYS A 64 -10.36 2.18 16.53
C LYS A 64 -11.39 1.11 16.89
N LYS A 65 -12.56 1.11 16.24
CA LYS A 65 -13.71 0.24 16.55
C LYS A 65 -14.41 -0.24 15.26
N PRO A 66 -13.75 -1.10 14.46
CA PRO A 66 -14.39 -1.71 13.30
C PRO A 66 -15.64 -2.50 13.70
N ASN A 67 -16.63 -2.56 12.80
CA ASN A 67 -17.92 -3.23 13.01
C ASN A 67 -18.19 -4.36 12.00
N ASP A 68 -17.16 -4.75 11.25
CA ASP A 68 -17.17 -5.67 10.11
C ASP A 68 -16.38 -6.96 10.37
N GLY A 69 -15.96 -7.19 11.62
CA GLY A 69 -15.19 -8.37 12.02
C GLY A 69 -13.68 -8.22 11.82
N LEU A 70 -13.20 -7.10 11.29
CA LEU A 70 -11.78 -6.80 11.21
C LEU A 70 -11.21 -6.43 12.58
N THR A 71 -9.93 -6.72 12.79
CA THR A 71 -9.17 -6.12 13.88
C THR A 71 -8.92 -4.64 13.60
N PRO A 72 -8.67 -3.82 14.63
CA PRO A 72 -8.27 -2.42 14.43
C PRO A 72 -7.03 -2.25 13.52
N ASN A 73 -6.10 -3.21 13.55
CA ASN A 73 -4.90 -3.18 12.70
C ASN A 73 -5.21 -3.46 11.23
N GLU A 74 -6.04 -4.47 10.92
CA GLU A 74 -6.45 -4.76 9.55
C GLU A 74 -7.27 -3.61 8.96
N SER A 75 -8.24 -3.09 9.74
CA SER A 75 -9.04 -1.94 9.33
C SER A 75 -8.18 -0.70 9.09
N ALA A 76 -7.21 -0.42 9.96
CA ALA A 76 -6.26 0.68 9.78
C ALA A 76 -5.32 0.44 8.58
N ALA A 77 -4.89 -0.78 8.32
CA ALA A 77 -4.06 -1.10 7.16
C ALA A 77 -4.80 -0.84 5.84
N ILE A 78 -6.07 -1.27 5.74
CA ILE A 78 -6.93 -0.98 4.59
C ILE A 78 -7.16 0.53 4.46
N HIS A 79 -7.45 1.23 5.56
CA HIS A 79 -7.62 2.68 5.55
C HIS A 79 -6.37 3.38 5.01
N LEU A 80 -5.19 3.02 5.54
CA LEU A 80 -3.90 3.55 5.09
C LEU A 80 -3.64 3.28 3.60
N TYR A 81 -3.99 2.09 3.09
CA TYR A 81 -3.91 1.78 1.67
C TYR A 81 -4.81 2.72 0.86
N THR A 82 -6.06 2.91 1.27
CA THR A 82 -7.00 3.74 0.50
C THR A 82 -6.84 5.26 0.67
N MET A 83 -5.98 5.69 1.60
CA MET A 83 -5.79 7.10 1.93
C MET A 83 -4.93 7.83 0.89
N GLN A 84 -5.27 9.08 0.61
CA GLN A 84 -4.56 9.94 -0.34
C GLN A 84 -3.58 10.86 0.38
N TRP A 85 -2.35 10.91 -0.15
CA TRP A 85 -1.29 11.89 0.07
C TRP A 85 -1.68 13.28 -0.45
N ASP A 86 -1.47 14.37 0.28
CA ASP A 86 -1.38 15.68 -0.35
C ASP A 86 -0.06 15.80 -1.14
N ASP A 87 -0.09 16.50 -2.28
CA ASP A 87 1.12 16.77 -3.08
C ASP A 87 2.17 17.51 -2.22
N PRO A 88 3.48 17.19 -2.36
CA PRO A 88 4.11 16.51 -3.49
C PRO A 88 4.39 15.01 -3.29
N HIS A 89 3.95 14.41 -2.19
CA HIS A 89 4.36 13.06 -1.82
C HIS A 89 3.44 11.99 -2.38
N LYS A 90 4.03 10.89 -2.86
CA LYS A 90 3.27 9.74 -3.35
C LYS A 90 2.65 9.00 -2.17
N SER A 91 1.38 8.69 -2.32
CA SER A 91 0.65 7.83 -1.38
C SER A 91 1.25 6.42 -1.30
N LEU A 92 1.08 5.76 -0.15
CA LEU A 92 1.45 4.35 0.06
C LEU A 92 0.85 3.44 -1.00
N TYR A 93 -0.42 3.57 -1.37
CA TYR A 93 -0.96 2.73 -2.46
C TYR A 93 -0.29 3.03 -3.79
N ALA A 94 0.03 4.28 -4.08
CA ALA A 94 0.69 4.64 -5.35
C ALA A 94 2.09 4.02 -5.41
N MET A 95 2.81 4.01 -4.28
CA MET A 95 4.11 3.35 -4.16
C MET A 95 4.01 1.82 -4.20
N LEU A 96 3.08 1.23 -3.45
CA LEU A 96 2.88 -0.22 -3.39
C LEU A 96 2.44 -0.76 -4.75
N ASN A 97 1.43 -0.17 -5.38
CA ASN A 97 0.93 -0.63 -6.67
C ASN A 97 1.99 -0.53 -7.77
N SER A 98 2.77 0.57 -7.78
CA SER A 98 3.93 0.68 -8.67
C SER A 98 4.98 -0.42 -8.40
N THR A 99 5.20 -0.78 -7.14
CA THR A 99 6.13 -1.85 -6.76
C THR A 99 5.61 -3.24 -7.17
N LEU A 100 4.30 -3.49 -7.01
CA LEU A 100 3.64 -4.75 -7.38
C LEU A 100 3.68 -5.02 -8.89
N ARG A 101 3.56 -3.96 -9.69
CA ARG A 101 3.67 -4.00 -11.17
C ARG A 101 5.09 -4.23 -11.68
N SER A 102 6.11 -4.07 -10.84
CA SER A 102 7.49 -4.26 -11.28
C SER A 102 7.81 -5.75 -11.48
N GLU A 103 8.41 -6.07 -12.63
CA GLU A 103 9.01 -7.39 -12.89
C GLU A 103 10.13 -7.71 -11.87
N ARG A 104 10.84 -6.68 -11.40
CA ARG A 104 11.85 -6.84 -10.35
C ARG A 104 11.14 -7.02 -9.01
N ARG A 105 11.23 -8.22 -8.43
CA ARG A 105 10.59 -8.55 -7.14
C ARG A 105 11.37 -8.10 -5.91
N ALA A 106 12.68 -7.83 -6.04
CA ALA A 106 13.52 -7.44 -4.90
C ALA A 106 13.01 -6.19 -4.14
N PRO A 107 12.52 -5.12 -4.81
CA PRO A 107 11.94 -3.95 -4.15
C PRO A 107 10.65 -4.23 -3.37
N LEU A 108 10.02 -5.40 -3.55
CA LEU A 108 8.81 -5.76 -2.81
C LEU A 108 9.11 -6.27 -1.40
N LYS A 109 10.35 -6.68 -1.11
CA LYS A 109 10.73 -7.26 0.20
C LYS A 109 10.36 -6.37 1.40
N PRO A 110 10.59 -5.05 1.39
CA PRO A 110 10.18 -4.17 2.50
C PRO A 110 8.65 -4.20 2.76
N TRP A 111 7.86 -4.51 1.75
CA TRP A 111 6.40 -4.51 1.82
C TRP A 111 5.82 -5.79 2.42
N TYR A 112 6.61 -6.85 2.62
CA TYR A 112 6.07 -8.17 2.99
C TYR A 112 5.29 -8.18 4.30
N ARG A 113 5.76 -7.44 5.32
CA ARG A 113 5.04 -7.35 6.61
C ARG A 113 3.71 -6.61 6.46
N TYR A 114 3.68 -5.55 5.68
CA TYR A 114 2.44 -4.82 5.37
C TYR A 114 1.48 -5.67 4.51
N LEU A 115 1.99 -6.38 3.51
CA LEU A 115 1.21 -7.32 2.70
C LEU A 115 0.62 -8.46 3.53
N LYS A 116 1.37 -8.97 4.52
CA LYS A 116 0.86 -9.97 5.47
C LYS A 116 -0.35 -9.45 6.23
N LEU A 117 -0.33 -8.19 6.64
CA LEU A 117 -1.42 -7.57 7.40
C LEU A 117 -2.68 -7.29 6.55
N ILE A 118 -2.52 -6.88 5.29
CA ILE A 118 -3.67 -6.51 4.43
C ILE A 118 -4.29 -7.71 3.67
N LEU A 119 -3.58 -8.83 3.55
CA LEU A 119 -4.02 -10.03 2.82
C LEU A 119 -4.30 -11.24 3.74
N THR A 120 -4.42 -11.02 5.05
CA THR A 120 -4.80 -12.04 6.04
C THR A 120 -6.32 -12.10 6.20
#